data_AF-A0AAU3KJZ1-F1
#
_entry.id   AF-A0AAU3KJZ1-F1
#
_cell.length_a   1.000
_cell.length_b   1.000
_cell.length_c   1.000
_cell.angle_alpha   90.00
_cell.angle_beta   90.00
_cell.angle_gamma   90.00
#
_symmetry.space_group_name_H-M   'P 1'
#
loop_
_entity.id
_entity.type
_entity.pdbx_description
1 polymer ?
#
loop_
_entity_poly.entity_id
_entity_poly.type
_entity_poly.pdbx_seq_one_letter_code
_entity_poly.pdbx_strand_id
1 'polypeptide(L)'
;MTTLASGAFIDWEQLIGQPKLVVDLVSFPIFSAIAGWLTNWTGVLMLFWPLYFRGFRVPGLDILYPYLPRRVQVLPTFSGDGKQLGFQGFIPARAEKMASICVDVAIMRIGSPKDFIHELDLDGISDYIADVGRKQVPAMVNEIMKRENPDLWGAVPGAVRNVLYQRVERELPTLARRAFEELGDNVDQLIDIKGFVIGYLRENPHILKDLTTTIAAPELKFMVKIGLLGAPFGLLLALYMHVHQSIPVIGWIPNWAVILTAAAAIGVTVNVIAVKMVFEPGDPQPRYKYLWKQALLAKRQPEAAADLAHLLAYQVLTLPNLAKELLDGTNGDKTRQLLERLISAEIHRQLGPTHTFVRTVFGARQFDNLTIGAADAAAGLAPTLVEDEEFAATQAKKIDEFAARKLKQLTPGEFMEMFYASVEQDAWLLYLHGALLGLGVGAVHLVIFGW
;
A
#
# COMPACT_ATOMS: atom_id res chain seq x y z
N MET A 1 41.91 4.91 -46.44
CA MET A 1 40.53 5.14 -45.99
C MET A 1 40.60 5.48 -44.51
N THR A 2 40.60 6.77 -44.21
CA THR A 2 40.62 7.34 -42.86
C THR A 2 39.26 7.13 -42.23
N THR A 3 39.10 6.03 -41.50
CA THR A 3 37.95 5.84 -40.60
C THR A 3 38.13 6.78 -39.43
N LEU A 4 37.62 8.00 -39.61
CA LEU A 4 37.55 9.05 -38.60
C LEU A 4 36.98 8.47 -37.30
N ALA A 5 37.83 8.36 -36.27
CA ALA A 5 37.42 8.32 -34.87
C ALA A 5 37.04 9.73 -34.38
N SER A 6 36.42 10.53 -35.26
CA SER A 6 35.81 11.78 -34.86
C SER A 6 34.44 11.44 -34.29
N GLY A 7 34.27 11.65 -32.99
CA GLY A 7 32.95 12.10 -32.53
C GLY A 7 32.50 13.27 -33.40
N ALA A 8 31.20 13.54 -33.46
CA ALA A 8 30.66 14.59 -34.32
C ALA A 8 31.36 15.96 -34.10
N PHE A 9 32.03 16.14 -32.94
CA PHE A 9 32.76 17.34 -32.56
C PHE A 9 34.18 17.12 -31.99
N ILE A 10 34.61 15.89 -31.68
CA ILE A 10 35.88 15.62 -30.96
C ILE A 10 36.63 14.45 -31.59
N ASP A 11 37.90 14.66 -31.98
CA ASP A 11 38.81 13.61 -32.43
C ASP A 11 39.64 13.09 -31.25
N TRP A 12 39.20 11.98 -30.67
CA TRP A 12 39.80 11.42 -29.45
C TRP A 12 41.18 10.79 -29.68
N GLU A 13 41.45 10.29 -30.89
CA GLU A 13 42.76 9.75 -31.23
C GLU A 13 43.81 10.87 -31.25
N GLN A 14 43.45 12.03 -31.81
CA GLN A 14 44.33 13.19 -31.84
C GLN A 14 44.52 13.83 -30.46
N LEU A 15 43.49 13.80 -29.62
CA LEU A 15 43.50 14.44 -28.28
C LEU A 15 44.26 13.63 -27.22
N ILE A 16 44.18 12.30 -27.27
CA ILE A 16 44.74 11.40 -26.25
C ILE A 16 45.99 10.66 -26.76
N GLY A 17 46.20 10.60 -28.09
CA GLY A 17 47.31 9.86 -28.70
C GLY A 17 47.19 8.34 -28.56
N GLN A 18 45.98 7.83 -28.28
CA GLN A 18 45.68 6.42 -28.08
C GLN A 18 44.87 5.87 -29.27
N PRO A 19 45.00 4.57 -29.62
CA PRO A 19 44.22 3.96 -30.69
C PRO A 19 42.72 3.94 -30.40
N LYS A 20 41.86 4.00 -31.43
CA LYS A 20 40.38 3.87 -31.33
C LYS A 20 39.95 2.69 -30.46
N LEU A 21 40.62 1.54 -30.58
CA LEU A 21 40.32 0.36 -29.78
C LEU A 21 40.46 0.62 -28.26
N VAL A 22 41.47 1.38 -27.84
CA VAL A 22 41.67 1.72 -26.42
C VAL A 22 40.60 2.69 -25.96
N VAL A 23 40.23 3.66 -26.81
CA VAL A 23 39.14 4.60 -26.54
C VAL A 23 37.81 3.86 -26.38
N ASP A 24 37.50 2.92 -27.28
CA ASP A 24 36.27 2.12 -27.24
C ASP A 24 36.23 1.18 -26.02
N LEU A 25 37.34 0.49 -25.72
CA LEU A 25 37.43 -0.41 -24.57
C LEU A 25 37.25 0.28 -23.21
N VAL A 26 37.46 1.61 -23.14
CA VAL A 26 37.26 2.39 -21.92
C VAL A 26 35.92 3.12 -21.93
N SER A 27 35.55 3.76 -23.05
CA SER A 27 34.33 4.57 -23.17
C SER A 27 33.06 3.73 -23.07
N PHE A 28 32.95 2.63 -23.84
CA PHE A 28 31.73 1.82 -23.86
C PHE A 28 31.38 1.21 -22.49
N PRO A 29 32.31 0.61 -21.72
CA PRO A 29 32.00 0.14 -20.36
C PRO A 29 31.54 1.25 -19.44
N ILE A 30 32.19 2.42 -19.46
CA ILE A 30 31.85 3.54 -18.58
C ILE A 30 30.47 4.08 -18.93
N PHE A 31 30.20 4.35 -20.21
CA PHE A 31 28.91 4.85 -20.68
C PHE A 31 27.80 3.84 -20.41
N SER A 32 28.05 2.55 -20.64
CA SER A 32 27.08 1.50 -20.37
C SER A 32 26.81 1.35 -18.86
N ALA A 33 27.83 1.51 -18.01
CA ALA A 33 27.65 1.52 -16.55
C ALA A 33 26.78 2.69 -16.08
N ILE A 34 27.06 3.90 -16.59
CA ILE A 34 26.29 5.11 -16.30
C ILE A 34 24.86 4.95 -16.83
N ALA A 35 24.69 4.42 -18.05
CA ALA A 35 23.40 4.16 -18.65
C ALA A 35 22.58 3.22 -17.76
N GLY A 36 23.13 2.06 -17.41
CA GLY A 36 22.46 1.06 -16.58
C GLY A 36 22.13 1.58 -15.18
N TRP A 37 23.03 2.37 -14.57
CA TRP A 37 22.77 3.03 -13.30
C TRP A 37 21.62 4.05 -13.43
N LEU A 38 21.64 4.88 -14.46
CA LEU A 38 20.63 5.90 -14.72
C LEU A 38 19.26 5.25 -15.03
N THR A 39 19.21 4.20 -15.85
CA THR A 39 17.97 3.50 -16.20
C THR A 39 17.33 2.87 -14.98
N ASN A 40 18.13 2.23 -14.12
CA ASN A 40 17.59 1.61 -12.90
C ASN A 40 17.19 2.67 -11.87
N TRP A 41 17.96 3.74 -11.71
CA TRP A 41 17.62 4.84 -10.80
C TRP A 41 16.33 5.56 -11.20
N THR A 42 16.22 5.93 -12.48
CA THR A 42 15.01 6.55 -13.02
C THR A 42 13.83 5.58 -13.02
N GLY A 43 14.07 4.29 -13.25
CA GLY A 43 13.06 3.23 -13.12
C GLY A 43 12.50 3.13 -11.70
N VAL A 44 13.36 3.15 -10.68
CA VAL A 44 12.95 3.22 -9.26
C VAL A 44 12.12 4.48 -9.00
N LEU A 45 12.58 5.64 -9.48
CA LEU A 45 11.85 6.90 -9.28
C LEU A 45 10.45 6.85 -9.91
N MET A 46 10.37 6.30 -11.13
CA MET A 46 9.14 6.18 -11.91
C MET A 46 8.12 5.19 -11.31
N LEU A 47 8.56 4.24 -10.48
CA LEU A 47 7.65 3.36 -9.74
C LEU A 47 6.78 4.12 -8.73
N PHE A 48 7.33 5.17 -8.11
CA PHE A 48 6.69 5.82 -6.95
C PHE A 48 6.25 7.27 -7.20
N TRP A 49 6.90 7.98 -8.12
CA TRP A 49 6.68 9.41 -8.33
C TRP A 49 6.26 9.72 -9.77
N PRO A 50 5.33 10.65 -9.98
CA PRO A 50 4.57 11.42 -8.97
C PRO A 50 3.40 10.62 -8.37
N LEU A 51 3.04 10.92 -7.11
CA LEU A 51 1.92 10.27 -6.41
C LEU A 51 0.57 10.46 -7.11
N TYR A 52 0.33 11.69 -7.56
CA TYR A 52 -0.86 12.07 -8.32
C TYR A 52 -0.48 12.29 -9.77
N PHE A 53 -1.41 12.01 -10.68
CA PHE A 53 -1.23 12.25 -12.09
C PHE A 53 -0.88 13.72 -12.35
N ARG A 54 0.24 13.96 -13.03
CA ARG A 54 0.65 15.29 -13.49
C ARG A 54 0.71 15.28 -15.00
N GLY A 55 -0.11 16.12 -15.64
CA GLY A 55 -0.19 16.19 -17.08
C GLY A 55 -0.82 17.47 -17.58
N PHE A 56 -0.86 17.60 -18.90
CA PHE A 56 -1.52 18.69 -19.60
C PHE A 56 -2.66 18.15 -20.47
N ARG A 57 -3.71 18.94 -20.64
CA ARG A 57 -4.84 18.57 -21.48
C ARG A 57 -4.42 18.60 -22.95
N VAL A 58 -4.70 17.53 -23.67
CA VAL A 58 -4.44 17.44 -25.12
C VAL A 58 -5.79 17.48 -25.84
N PRO A 59 -6.07 18.51 -26.66
CA PRO A 59 -7.31 18.57 -27.43
C PRO A 59 -7.45 17.36 -28.38
N GLY A 60 -8.60 16.67 -28.35
CA GLY A 60 -8.90 15.53 -29.21
C GLY A 60 -8.34 14.18 -28.74
N LEU A 61 -7.62 14.14 -27.61
CA LEU A 61 -7.12 12.89 -27.04
C LEU A 61 -8.26 11.98 -26.56
N ASP A 62 -9.35 12.57 -26.08
CA ASP A 62 -10.58 11.89 -25.68
C ASP A 62 -11.26 11.13 -26.83
N ILE A 63 -11.07 11.59 -28.07
CA ILE A 63 -11.57 10.92 -29.28
C ILE A 63 -10.68 9.75 -29.65
N LEU A 64 -9.36 9.88 -29.50
CA LEU A 64 -8.38 8.85 -29.88
C LEU A 64 -8.23 7.76 -28.82
N TYR A 65 -8.38 8.11 -27.55
CA TYR A 65 -8.12 7.23 -26.41
C TYR A 65 -8.92 5.91 -26.45
N PRO A 66 -10.22 5.89 -26.79
CA PRO A 66 -10.99 4.65 -26.92
C PRO A 66 -10.48 3.69 -28.00
N TYR A 67 -9.77 4.20 -29.02
CA TYR A 67 -9.21 3.39 -30.12
C TYR A 67 -7.82 2.83 -29.80
N LEU A 68 -7.16 3.31 -28.74
CA LEU A 68 -5.87 2.76 -28.33
C LEU A 68 -6.03 1.32 -27.81
N PRO A 69 -5.03 0.44 -27.99
CA PRO A 69 -5.06 -0.90 -27.40
C PRO A 69 -5.25 -0.82 -25.89
N ARG A 70 -6.01 -1.76 -25.29
CA ARG A 70 -6.25 -1.79 -23.83
C ARG A 70 -4.95 -1.69 -23.02
N ARG A 71 -3.86 -2.33 -23.47
CA ARG A 71 -2.55 -2.25 -22.79
C ARG A 71 -1.97 -0.83 -22.72
N VAL A 72 -2.29 0.01 -23.69
CA VAL A 72 -1.85 1.42 -23.78
C VAL A 72 -2.77 2.32 -22.94
N GLN A 73 -4.06 2.01 -22.85
CA GLN A 73 -5.02 2.77 -22.03
C GLN A 73 -4.69 2.69 -20.52
N VAL A 74 -4.19 1.54 -20.04
CA VAL A 74 -3.80 1.36 -18.63
C VAL A 74 -2.37 1.88 -18.35
N LEU A 75 -1.78 2.63 -19.27
CA LEU A 75 -0.51 3.29 -19.01
C LEU A 75 -0.73 4.47 -18.07
N PRO A 76 0.18 4.70 -17.09
CA PRO A 76 0.10 5.86 -16.23
C PRO A 76 0.42 7.19 -16.95
N THR A 77 0.57 7.15 -18.28
CA THR A 77 0.77 8.31 -19.12
C THR A 77 -0.53 9.01 -19.49
N PHE A 78 -1.67 8.33 -19.36
CA PHE A 78 -2.99 8.88 -19.63
C PHE A 78 -3.76 9.10 -18.33
N SER A 79 -4.52 10.18 -18.26
CA SER A 79 -5.51 10.37 -17.19
C SER A 79 -6.63 9.34 -17.35
N GLY A 80 -7.25 8.91 -16.25
CA GLY A 80 -8.39 7.97 -16.27
C GLY A 80 -9.53 8.39 -17.20
N ASP A 81 -9.71 9.71 -17.42
CA ASP A 81 -10.71 10.27 -18.33
C ASP A 81 -10.27 10.34 -19.80
N GLY A 82 -9.04 9.94 -20.14
CA GLY A 82 -8.49 9.98 -21.50
C GLY A 82 -8.21 11.38 -22.07
N LYS A 83 -8.37 12.44 -21.27
CA LYS A 83 -8.28 13.85 -21.72
C LYS A 83 -6.91 14.50 -21.54
N GLN A 84 -6.05 13.91 -20.71
CA GLN A 84 -4.76 14.49 -20.36
C GLN A 84 -3.64 13.50 -20.63
N LEU A 85 -2.53 14.03 -21.14
CA LEU A 85 -1.28 13.31 -21.31
C LEU A 85 -0.30 13.81 -20.26
N GLY A 86 0.34 12.88 -19.56
CA GLY A 86 1.12 13.18 -18.38
C GLY A 86 1.88 11.96 -17.88
N PHE A 87 2.14 11.93 -16.58
CA PHE A 87 2.77 10.79 -15.93
C PHE A 87 2.32 10.68 -14.46
N GLN A 88 2.15 9.45 -13.99
CA GLN A 88 1.94 9.07 -12.60
C GLN A 88 2.85 7.89 -12.25
N GLY A 89 3.33 7.80 -11.01
CA GLY A 89 4.10 6.64 -10.58
C GLY A 89 3.30 5.34 -10.78
N PHE A 90 3.97 4.26 -11.19
CA PHE A 90 3.31 3.00 -11.52
C PHE A 90 2.49 2.42 -10.35
N ILE A 91 3.04 2.45 -9.14
CA ILE A 91 2.40 1.91 -7.94
C ILE A 91 1.17 2.76 -7.56
N PRO A 92 1.27 4.10 -7.44
CA PRO A 92 0.11 4.96 -7.21
C PRO A 92 -0.98 4.85 -8.28
N ALA A 93 -0.61 4.76 -9.56
CA ALA A 93 -1.57 4.66 -10.66
C ALA A 93 -2.42 3.38 -10.61
N ARG A 94 -1.95 2.36 -9.87
CA ARG A 94 -2.60 1.05 -9.74
C ARG A 94 -2.86 0.67 -8.29
N ALA A 95 -2.98 1.68 -7.43
CA ALA A 95 -3.12 1.49 -6.00
C ALA A 95 -4.31 0.57 -5.64
N GLU A 96 -5.45 0.71 -6.30
CA GLU A 96 -6.63 -0.16 -6.07
C GLU A 96 -6.33 -1.63 -6.34
N LYS A 97 -5.64 -1.92 -7.45
CA LYS A 97 -5.28 -3.29 -7.82
C LYS A 97 -4.21 -3.86 -6.90
N MET A 98 -3.17 -3.07 -6.59
CA MET A 98 -2.14 -3.50 -5.65
C MET A 98 -2.70 -3.72 -4.25
N ALA A 99 -3.59 -2.83 -3.78
CA ALA A 99 -4.28 -2.99 -2.50
C ALA A 99 -5.09 -4.28 -2.47
N SER A 100 -5.90 -4.58 -3.50
CA SER A 100 -6.64 -5.85 -3.56
C SER A 100 -5.72 -7.06 -3.49
N ILE A 101 -4.66 -7.10 -4.30
CA ILE A 101 -3.73 -8.24 -4.34
C ILE A 101 -2.99 -8.37 -3.01
N CYS A 102 -2.44 -7.28 -2.48
CA CYS A 102 -1.73 -7.31 -1.21
C CYS A 102 -2.65 -7.72 -0.06
N VAL A 103 -3.91 -7.29 -0.03
CA VAL A 103 -4.89 -7.68 0.99
C VAL A 103 -5.29 -9.15 0.83
N ASP A 104 -5.52 -9.61 -0.40
CA ASP A 104 -5.88 -10.99 -0.69
C ASP A 104 -4.80 -11.97 -0.23
N VAL A 105 -3.51 -11.61 -0.39
CA VAL A 105 -2.42 -12.51 -0.01
C VAL A 105 -1.91 -12.25 1.42
N ALA A 106 -1.97 -11.01 1.94
CA ALA A 106 -1.52 -10.70 3.30
C ALA A 106 -2.58 -11.07 4.36
N ILE A 107 -3.80 -10.55 4.25
CA ILE A 107 -4.78 -10.64 5.34
C ILE A 107 -5.34 -12.06 5.45
N MET A 108 -5.66 -12.71 4.32
CA MET A 108 -6.09 -14.12 4.35
C MET A 108 -5.05 -15.06 4.97
N ARG A 109 -3.76 -14.68 4.94
CA ARG A 109 -2.67 -15.49 5.49
C ARG A 109 -2.29 -15.13 6.93
N ILE A 110 -2.57 -13.89 7.39
CA ILE A 110 -2.27 -13.46 8.76
C ILE A 110 -3.27 -14.07 9.76
N GLY A 111 -4.56 -14.10 9.43
CA GLY A 111 -5.59 -14.67 10.31
C GLY A 111 -6.99 -14.16 10.01
N SER A 112 -7.97 -14.67 10.76
CA SER A 112 -9.35 -14.20 10.72
C SER A 112 -9.50 -12.86 11.45
N PRO A 113 -10.53 -12.04 11.12
CA PRO A 113 -10.89 -10.87 11.92
C PRO A 113 -11.04 -11.19 13.41
N LYS A 114 -11.57 -12.38 13.72
CA LYS A 114 -11.65 -12.91 15.08
C LYS A 114 -10.29 -12.96 15.76
N ASP A 115 -9.25 -13.49 15.11
CA ASP A 115 -7.91 -13.58 15.69
C ASP A 115 -7.33 -12.20 16.03
N PHE A 116 -7.58 -11.19 15.19
CA PHE A 116 -7.12 -9.83 15.45
C PHE A 116 -7.81 -9.21 16.66
N ILE A 117 -9.13 -9.34 16.77
CA ILE A 117 -9.88 -8.78 17.90
C ILE A 117 -9.58 -9.50 19.22
N HIS A 118 -9.27 -10.80 19.18
CA HIS A 118 -8.88 -11.55 20.39
C HIS A 118 -7.49 -11.16 20.91
N GLU A 119 -6.61 -10.65 20.03
CA GLU A 119 -5.31 -10.12 20.46
C GLU A 119 -5.43 -8.71 21.05
N LEU A 120 -6.49 -7.96 20.70
CA LEU A 120 -6.78 -6.69 21.33
C LEU A 120 -7.13 -6.87 22.80
N ASP A 121 -6.76 -5.89 23.62
CA ASP A 121 -7.12 -5.86 25.04
C ASP A 121 -8.60 -5.50 25.23
N LEU A 122 -9.53 -6.42 24.95
CA LEU A 122 -10.96 -6.11 25.05
C LEU A 122 -11.36 -5.64 26.46
N ASP A 123 -10.76 -6.20 27.50
CA ASP A 123 -10.95 -5.78 28.88
C ASP A 123 -10.41 -4.37 29.11
N GLY A 124 -9.17 -4.10 28.68
CA GLY A 124 -8.57 -2.77 28.77
C GLY A 124 -9.33 -1.70 27.97
N ILE A 125 -9.79 -2.04 26.77
CA ILE A 125 -10.64 -1.18 25.93
C ILE A 125 -11.96 -0.89 26.65
N SER A 126 -12.61 -1.92 27.20
CA SER A 126 -13.89 -1.80 27.92
C SER A 126 -13.76 -0.92 29.16
N ASP A 127 -12.71 -1.12 29.96
CA ASP A 127 -12.48 -0.38 31.19
C ASP A 127 -12.13 1.10 30.90
N TYR A 128 -11.29 1.34 29.89
CA TYR A 128 -11.00 2.69 29.42
C TYR A 128 -12.26 3.40 28.92
N ILE A 129 -13.06 2.73 28.10
CA ILE A 129 -14.30 3.28 27.57
C ILE A 129 -15.31 3.60 28.67
N ALA A 130 -15.39 2.73 29.68
CA ALA A 130 -16.25 2.98 30.83
C ALA A 130 -15.80 4.22 31.62
N ASP A 131 -14.49 4.42 31.80
CA ASP A 131 -13.98 5.59 32.53
C ASP A 131 -14.22 6.92 31.80
N VAL A 132 -13.95 6.95 30.49
CA VAL A 132 -14.23 8.13 29.66
C VAL A 132 -15.72 8.36 29.52
N GLY A 133 -16.49 7.29 29.31
CA GLY A 133 -17.95 7.33 29.14
C GLY A 133 -18.67 7.88 30.38
N ARG A 134 -18.20 7.59 31.60
CA ARG A 134 -18.78 8.12 32.85
C ARG A 134 -18.92 9.64 32.85
N LYS A 135 -17.91 10.36 32.34
CA LYS A 135 -17.93 11.83 32.28
C LYS A 135 -19.01 12.36 31.33
N GLN A 136 -19.39 11.57 30.32
CA GLN A 136 -20.35 11.96 29.28
C GLN A 136 -21.79 11.54 29.62
N VAL A 137 -22.00 10.60 30.56
CA VAL A 137 -23.33 10.11 30.97
C VAL A 137 -24.34 11.23 31.24
N PRO A 138 -24.04 12.25 32.06
CA PRO A 138 -25.04 13.26 32.38
C PRO A 138 -25.48 14.06 31.15
N ALA A 139 -24.55 14.34 30.23
CA ALA A 139 -24.84 15.06 28.99
C ALA A 139 -25.70 14.19 28.05
N MET A 140 -25.29 12.94 27.81
CA MET A 140 -26.00 12.01 26.93
C MET A 140 -27.40 11.69 27.42
N VAL A 141 -27.55 11.33 28.69
CA VAL A 141 -28.86 11.01 29.26
C VAL A 141 -29.78 12.23 29.17
N ASN A 142 -29.28 13.44 29.42
CA ASN A 142 -30.06 14.66 29.24
C ASN A 142 -30.46 14.89 27.79
N GLU A 143 -29.55 14.67 26.85
CA GLU A 143 -29.80 14.88 25.42
C GLU A 143 -30.86 13.90 24.91
N ILE A 144 -30.69 12.60 25.16
CA ILE A 144 -31.64 11.55 24.77
C ILE A 144 -33.00 11.81 25.39
N MET A 145 -33.06 12.08 26.70
CA MET A 145 -34.33 12.29 27.39
C MET A 145 -35.05 13.57 26.93
N LYS A 146 -34.32 14.65 26.62
CA LYS A 146 -34.92 15.87 26.07
C LYS A 146 -35.42 15.67 24.63
N ARG A 147 -34.71 14.86 23.84
CA ARG A 147 -35.06 14.60 22.45
C ARG A 147 -36.28 13.68 22.35
N GLU A 148 -36.27 12.58 23.09
CA GLU A 148 -37.29 11.54 22.99
C GLU A 148 -38.49 11.76 23.93
N ASN A 149 -38.27 12.34 25.11
CA ASN A 149 -39.28 12.48 26.17
C ASN A 149 -39.21 13.85 26.91
N PRO A 150 -39.38 14.99 26.22
CA PRO A 150 -39.15 16.32 26.78
C PRO A 150 -40.07 16.66 27.97
N ASP A 151 -41.37 16.38 27.86
CA ASP A 151 -42.36 16.69 28.90
C ASP A 151 -42.08 15.91 30.19
N LEU A 152 -41.76 14.63 30.02
CA LEU A 152 -41.48 13.73 31.13
C LEU A 152 -40.17 14.11 31.80
N TRP A 153 -39.12 14.35 31.03
CA TRP A 153 -37.84 14.80 31.56
C TRP A 153 -37.95 16.13 32.28
N GLY A 154 -38.73 17.08 31.74
CA GLY A 154 -39.03 18.37 32.37
C GLY A 154 -39.64 18.25 33.76
N ALA A 155 -40.48 17.23 33.99
CA ALA A 155 -41.14 16.98 35.26
C ALA A 155 -40.27 16.23 36.29
N VAL A 156 -39.17 15.57 35.88
CA VAL A 156 -38.31 14.81 36.80
C VAL A 156 -37.51 15.76 37.73
N PRO A 157 -37.63 15.64 39.07
CA PRO A 157 -36.85 16.44 40.02
C PRO A 157 -35.35 16.18 39.92
N GLY A 158 -34.52 17.20 40.18
CA GLY A 158 -33.05 17.10 40.08
C GLY A 158 -32.44 15.97 40.91
N ALA A 159 -32.99 15.68 42.09
CA ALA A 159 -32.55 14.54 42.92
C ALA A 159 -32.73 13.19 42.22
N VAL A 160 -33.84 13.00 41.48
CA VAL A 160 -34.11 11.77 40.74
C VAL A 160 -33.20 11.67 39.50
N ARG A 161 -32.92 12.80 38.84
CA ARG A 161 -31.95 12.84 37.72
C ARG A 161 -30.55 12.39 38.17
N ASN A 162 -30.09 12.88 39.32
CA ASN A 162 -28.79 12.50 39.88
C ASN A 162 -28.71 11.00 40.21
N VAL A 163 -29.79 10.42 40.76
CA VAL A 163 -29.87 8.98 40.99
C VAL A 163 -29.83 8.19 39.68
N LEU A 164 -30.48 8.69 38.63
CA LEU A 164 -30.45 8.08 37.30
C LEU A 164 -29.02 8.09 36.73
N TYR A 165 -28.31 9.23 36.79
CA TYR A 165 -26.92 9.33 36.33
C TYR A 165 -26.00 8.36 37.07
N GLN A 166 -26.05 8.36 38.41
CA GLN A 166 -25.25 7.45 39.23
C GLN A 166 -25.53 5.97 38.91
N ARG A 167 -26.79 5.63 38.62
CA ARG A 167 -27.15 4.27 38.22
C ARG A 167 -26.55 3.92 36.86
N VAL A 168 -26.68 4.78 35.85
CA VAL A 168 -26.09 4.54 34.52
C VAL A 168 -24.57 4.44 34.61
N GLU A 169 -23.90 5.35 35.34
CA GLU A 169 -22.45 5.34 35.57
C GLU A 169 -21.96 4.04 36.22
N ARG A 170 -22.75 3.45 37.12
CA ARG A 170 -22.42 2.18 37.79
C ARG A 170 -22.54 0.98 36.86
N GLU A 171 -23.48 0.99 35.93
CA GLU A 171 -23.72 -0.13 35.01
C GLU A 171 -22.86 -0.05 33.74
N LEU A 172 -22.37 1.14 33.38
CA LEU A 172 -21.52 1.38 32.20
C LEU A 172 -20.36 0.38 32.03
N PRO A 173 -19.54 0.06 33.05
CA PRO A 173 -18.44 -0.90 32.88
C PRO A 173 -18.91 -2.28 32.47
N THR A 174 -20.00 -2.75 33.08
CA THR A 174 -20.58 -4.07 32.77
C THR A 174 -21.20 -4.10 31.37
N LEU A 175 -21.81 -2.98 30.95
CA LEU A 175 -22.34 -2.82 29.60
C LEU A 175 -21.24 -2.79 28.55
N ALA A 176 -20.18 -2.02 28.80
CA ALA A 176 -19.03 -1.92 27.90
C ALA A 176 -18.39 -3.30 27.70
N ARG A 177 -18.10 -4.03 28.78
CA ARG A 177 -17.54 -5.39 28.70
C ARG A 177 -18.41 -6.33 27.88
N ARG A 178 -19.73 -6.39 28.16
CA ARG A 178 -20.67 -7.19 27.37
C ARG A 178 -20.72 -6.79 25.89
N ALA A 179 -20.62 -5.49 25.60
CA ALA A 179 -20.60 -5.00 24.22
C ALA A 179 -19.33 -5.43 23.47
N PHE A 180 -18.16 -5.35 24.11
CA PHE A 180 -16.91 -5.81 23.51
C PHE A 180 -16.81 -7.33 23.40
N GLU A 181 -17.36 -8.09 24.35
CA GLU A 181 -17.50 -9.55 24.26
C GLU A 181 -18.39 -9.94 23.07
N GLU A 182 -19.61 -9.39 22.95
CA GLU A 182 -20.48 -9.68 21.81
C GLU A 182 -19.87 -9.22 20.47
N LEU A 183 -19.15 -8.10 20.47
CA LEU A 183 -18.44 -7.62 19.27
C LEU A 183 -17.31 -8.58 18.87
N GLY A 184 -16.54 -9.08 19.83
CA GLY A 184 -15.49 -10.08 19.60
C GLY A 184 -16.02 -11.40 19.07
N ASP A 185 -17.18 -11.85 19.57
CA ASP A 185 -17.82 -13.08 19.12
C ASP A 185 -18.43 -12.97 17.71
N ASN A 186 -18.84 -11.76 17.30
CA ASN A 186 -19.52 -11.52 16.03
C ASN A 186 -18.68 -10.74 15.01
N VAL A 187 -17.39 -10.50 15.27
CA VAL A 187 -16.56 -9.60 14.45
C VAL A 187 -16.57 -9.93 12.96
N ASP A 188 -16.57 -11.21 12.57
CA ASP A 188 -16.58 -11.62 11.17
C ASP A 188 -17.82 -11.13 10.39
N GLN A 189 -18.91 -10.84 11.10
CA GLN A 189 -20.15 -10.29 10.52
C GLN A 189 -20.22 -8.77 10.58
N LEU A 190 -19.41 -8.15 11.44
CA LEU A 190 -19.40 -6.72 11.75
C LEU A 190 -18.29 -5.96 11.02
N ILE A 191 -17.13 -6.58 10.76
CA ILE A 191 -15.99 -5.95 10.09
C ILE A 191 -15.64 -6.71 8.82
N ASP A 192 -15.74 -6.03 7.67
CA ASP A 192 -15.12 -6.50 6.44
C ASP A 192 -13.68 -5.96 6.36
N ILE A 193 -12.72 -6.67 6.97
CA ILE A 193 -11.31 -6.25 6.97
C ILE A 193 -10.79 -6.09 5.55
N LYS A 194 -11.18 -6.97 4.63
CA LYS A 194 -10.69 -6.91 3.26
C LYS A 194 -11.20 -5.64 2.57
N GLY A 195 -12.51 -5.40 2.62
CA GLY A 195 -13.12 -4.20 2.05
C GLY A 195 -12.55 -2.92 2.66
N PHE A 196 -12.42 -2.89 3.98
CA PHE A 196 -11.84 -1.78 4.73
C PHE A 196 -10.42 -1.45 4.27
N VAL A 197 -9.50 -2.43 4.25
CA VAL A 197 -8.10 -2.16 3.89
C VAL A 197 -7.96 -1.73 2.43
N ILE A 198 -8.73 -2.33 1.51
CA ILE A 198 -8.73 -1.93 0.10
C ILE A 198 -9.23 -0.48 -0.04
N GLY A 199 -10.35 -0.14 0.61
CA GLY A 199 -10.90 1.21 0.61
C GLY A 199 -9.93 2.22 1.21
N TYR A 200 -9.35 1.89 2.36
CA TYR A 200 -8.42 2.76 3.07
C TYR A 200 -7.13 3.04 2.27
N LEU A 201 -6.52 2.03 1.66
CA LEU A 201 -5.33 2.19 0.81
C LEU A 201 -5.63 2.97 -0.48
N ARG A 202 -6.86 2.85 -1.01
CA ARG A 202 -7.32 3.62 -2.17
C ARG A 202 -7.50 5.09 -1.84
N GLU A 203 -8.05 5.40 -0.67
CA GLU A 203 -8.19 6.78 -0.17
C GLU A 203 -6.85 7.39 0.24
N ASN A 204 -5.87 6.55 0.63
CA ASN A 204 -4.56 6.96 1.10
C ASN A 204 -3.40 6.38 0.25
N PRO A 205 -3.21 6.81 -1.02
CA PRO A 205 -2.16 6.27 -1.89
C PRO A 205 -0.72 6.47 -1.37
N HIS A 206 -0.52 7.45 -0.48
CA HIS A 206 0.77 7.69 0.15
C HIS A 206 1.20 6.54 1.07
N ILE A 207 0.26 5.86 1.73
CA ILE A 207 0.53 4.68 2.56
C ILE A 207 1.06 3.55 1.69
N LEU A 208 0.49 3.33 0.51
CA LEU A 208 0.98 2.31 -0.42
C LEU A 208 2.41 2.62 -0.88
N LYS A 209 2.70 3.90 -1.20
CA LYS A 209 4.07 4.36 -1.50
C LYS A 209 5.01 4.10 -0.33
N ASP A 210 4.62 4.50 0.87
CA ASP A 210 5.49 4.39 2.05
C ASP A 210 5.70 2.93 2.44
N LEU A 211 4.67 2.09 2.29
CA LEU A 211 4.74 0.65 2.46
C LEU A 211 5.74 0.01 1.52
N THR A 212 5.64 0.29 0.22
CA THR A 212 6.55 -0.30 -0.77
C THR A 212 7.95 0.30 -0.71
N THR A 213 8.11 1.61 -0.51
CA THR A 213 9.43 2.26 -0.45
C THR A 213 10.20 1.94 0.84
N THR A 214 9.52 1.78 1.97
CA THR A 214 10.15 1.44 3.26
C THR A 214 10.55 -0.02 3.27
N ILE A 215 9.60 -0.92 2.97
CA ILE A 215 9.86 -2.36 2.98
C ILE A 215 10.91 -2.74 1.93
N ALA A 216 10.91 -2.13 0.74
CA ALA A 216 11.86 -2.46 -0.32
C ALA A 216 13.08 -1.53 -0.39
N ALA A 217 13.30 -0.63 0.60
CA ALA A 217 14.36 0.39 0.50
C ALA A 217 15.75 -0.18 0.17
N PRO A 218 16.22 -1.28 0.81
CA PRO A 218 17.53 -1.83 0.51
C PRO A 218 17.58 -2.53 -0.86
N GLU A 219 16.51 -3.21 -1.28
CA GLU A 219 16.39 -3.82 -2.61
C GLU A 219 16.40 -2.78 -3.71
N LEU A 220 15.68 -1.66 -3.53
CA LEU A 220 15.65 -0.57 -4.50
C LEU A 220 17.04 0.05 -4.65
N LYS A 221 17.74 0.31 -3.54
CA LYS A 221 19.14 0.78 -3.57
C LYS A 221 20.06 -0.21 -4.27
N PHE A 222 19.85 -1.51 -4.05
CA PHE A 222 20.63 -2.56 -4.71
C PHE A 222 20.32 -2.63 -6.21
N MET A 223 19.05 -2.50 -6.60
CA MET A 223 18.60 -2.47 -8.00
C MET A 223 19.30 -1.35 -8.78
N VAL A 224 19.46 -0.18 -8.17
CA VAL A 224 20.23 0.94 -8.73
C VAL A 224 21.72 0.60 -8.85
N LYS A 225 22.34 0.01 -7.82
CA LYS A 225 23.76 -0.37 -7.86
C LYS A 225 24.05 -1.44 -8.91
N ILE A 226 23.15 -2.39 -9.10
CA ILE A 226 23.24 -3.40 -10.16
C ILE A 226 23.25 -2.77 -11.56
N GLY A 227 22.73 -1.55 -11.73
CA GLY A 227 22.83 -0.84 -13.00
C GLY A 227 24.27 -0.75 -13.53
N LEU A 228 25.26 -0.76 -12.65
CA LEU A 228 26.68 -0.80 -13.02
C LEU A 228 27.10 -2.11 -13.74
N LEU A 229 26.27 -3.15 -13.71
CA LEU A 229 26.44 -4.33 -14.58
C LEU A 229 26.32 -3.98 -16.07
N GLY A 230 25.91 -2.76 -16.43
CA GLY A 230 26.11 -2.24 -17.78
C GLY A 230 27.60 -2.26 -18.21
N ALA A 231 28.56 -2.10 -17.29
CA ALA A 231 29.99 -2.06 -17.63
C ALA A 231 30.49 -3.31 -18.39
N PRO A 232 30.31 -4.56 -17.89
CA PRO A 232 30.72 -5.75 -18.63
C PRO A 232 29.98 -5.91 -19.97
N PHE A 233 28.70 -5.51 -20.06
CA PHE A 233 27.99 -5.52 -21.33
C PHE A 233 28.54 -4.49 -22.32
N GLY A 234 28.95 -3.32 -21.84
CA GLY A 234 29.65 -2.31 -22.65
C GLY A 234 31.02 -2.79 -23.13
N LEU A 235 31.74 -3.54 -22.30
CA LEU A 235 33.01 -4.17 -22.71
C LEU A 235 32.80 -5.21 -23.81
N LEU A 236 31.76 -6.05 -23.66
CA LEU A 236 31.38 -7.00 -24.70
C LEU A 236 30.98 -6.30 -26.01
N LEU A 237 30.28 -5.17 -25.92
CA LEU A 237 29.95 -4.36 -27.09
C LEU A 237 31.21 -3.77 -27.76
N ALA A 238 32.17 -3.24 -27.00
CA ALA A 238 33.43 -2.75 -27.53
C ALA A 238 34.23 -3.84 -28.25
N LEU A 239 34.34 -5.02 -27.63
CA LEU A 239 34.98 -6.19 -28.24
C LEU A 239 34.24 -6.66 -29.50
N TYR A 240 32.91 -6.65 -29.47
CA TYR A 240 32.09 -6.99 -30.62
C TYR A 240 32.30 -6.00 -31.77
N MET A 241 32.37 -4.71 -31.50
CA MET A 241 32.59 -3.68 -32.54
C MET A 241 33.93 -3.84 -33.24
N HIS A 242 34.95 -4.35 -32.56
CA HIS A 242 36.23 -4.68 -33.19
C HIS A 242 36.13 -5.82 -34.22
N VAL A 243 35.32 -6.85 -33.93
CA VAL A 243 35.15 -8.03 -34.78
C VAL A 243 34.01 -7.85 -35.81
N HIS A 244 33.11 -6.89 -35.59
CA HIS A 244 31.92 -6.70 -36.41
C HIS A 244 32.21 -6.54 -37.91
N GLN A 245 33.29 -5.84 -38.27
CA GLN A 245 33.67 -5.61 -39.67
C GLN A 245 34.25 -6.85 -40.36
N SER A 246 34.67 -7.88 -39.63
CA SER A 246 35.25 -9.10 -40.19
C SER A 246 34.23 -10.24 -40.38
N ILE A 247 32.98 -10.06 -39.94
CA ILE A 247 31.91 -11.07 -40.05
C ILE A 247 31.13 -10.87 -41.37
N PRO A 248 31.13 -11.86 -42.29
CA PRO A 248 30.32 -11.81 -43.52
C PRO A 248 28.82 -11.68 -43.19
N VAL A 249 28.06 -10.94 -44.01
CA VAL A 249 26.61 -10.67 -43.88
C VAL A 249 26.25 -9.65 -42.77
N ILE A 250 26.84 -9.75 -41.57
CA ILE A 250 26.52 -8.84 -40.44
C ILE A 250 27.25 -7.50 -40.57
N GLY A 251 28.46 -7.47 -41.16
CA GLY A 251 29.24 -6.25 -41.37
C GLY A 251 28.62 -5.21 -42.32
N TRP A 252 27.48 -5.50 -42.97
CA TRP A 252 26.74 -4.52 -43.77
C TRP A 252 25.84 -3.60 -42.93
N ILE A 253 25.61 -3.94 -41.66
CA ILE A 253 24.82 -3.11 -40.76
C ILE A 253 25.66 -1.88 -40.37
N PRO A 254 25.11 -0.65 -40.47
CA PRO A 254 25.84 0.53 -40.04
C PRO A 254 26.19 0.48 -38.55
N ASN A 255 27.43 0.84 -38.19
CA ASN A 255 27.91 0.84 -36.81
C ASN A 255 26.98 1.63 -35.86
N TRP A 256 26.42 2.77 -36.31
CA TRP A 256 25.46 3.54 -35.51
C TRP A 256 24.20 2.73 -35.15
N ALA A 257 23.70 1.91 -36.07
CA ALA A 257 22.52 1.08 -35.83
C ALA A 257 22.83 -0.03 -34.84
N VAL A 258 24.02 -0.63 -34.92
CA VAL A 258 24.50 -1.63 -33.96
C VAL A 258 24.63 -1.02 -32.57
N ILE A 259 25.26 0.14 -32.45
CA ILE A 259 25.47 0.80 -31.15
C ILE A 259 24.13 1.16 -30.51
N LEU A 260 23.18 1.74 -31.26
CA LEU A 260 21.85 2.07 -30.74
C LEU A 260 21.07 0.83 -30.30
N THR A 261 21.00 -0.20 -31.16
CA THR A 261 20.25 -1.42 -30.86
C THR A 261 20.87 -2.21 -29.71
N ALA A 262 22.20 -2.29 -29.65
CA ALA A 262 22.92 -2.91 -28.55
C ALA A 262 22.73 -2.12 -27.25
N ALA A 263 22.83 -0.78 -27.26
CA ALA A 263 22.60 0.03 -26.07
C ALA A 263 21.16 -0.13 -25.53
N ALA A 264 20.16 -0.18 -26.41
CA ALA A 264 18.78 -0.47 -26.04
C ALA A 264 18.64 -1.87 -25.42
N ALA A 265 19.24 -2.88 -26.05
CA ALA A 265 19.20 -4.26 -25.57
C ALA A 265 19.88 -4.40 -24.20
N ILE A 266 21.05 -3.78 -24.00
CA ILE A 266 21.76 -3.76 -22.72
C ILE A 266 20.89 -3.11 -21.65
N GLY A 267 20.25 -1.97 -21.93
CA GLY A 267 19.33 -1.32 -20.99
C GLY A 267 18.18 -2.23 -20.54
N VAL A 268 17.56 -2.96 -21.48
CA VAL A 268 16.54 -3.97 -21.16
C VAL A 268 17.12 -5.11 -20.33
N THR A 269 18.25 -5.69 -20.76
CA THR A 269 18.86 -6.85 -20.11
C THR A 269 19.28 -6.56 -18.68
N VAL A 270 19.97 -5.43 -18.44
CA VAL A 270 20.40 -5.02 -17.10
C VAL A 270 19.19 -4.83 -16.18
N ASN A 271 18.12 -4.22 -16.68
CA ASN A 271 16.92 -3.99 -15.90
C ASN A 271 16.15 -5.30 -15.61
N VAL A 272 16.04 -6.21 -16.59
CA VAL A 272 15.48 -7.56 -16.39
C VAL A 272 16.27 -8.33 -15.33
N ILE A 273 17.61 -8.28 -15.38
CA ILE A 273 18.47 -8.92 -14.38
C ILE A 273 18.23 -8.30 -13.00
N ALA A 274 18.09 -6.99 -12.92
CA ALA A 274 17.88 -6.27 -11.67
C ALA A 274 16.54 -6.67 -11.02
N VAL A 275 15.44 -6.67 -11.78
CA VAL A 275 14.13 -7.13 -11.31
C VAL A 275 14.18 -8.60 -10.89
N LYS A 276 14.73 -9.47 -11.73
CA LYS A 276 14.81 -10.91 -11.42
C LYS A 276 15.64 -11.16 -10.17
N MET A 277 16.79 -10.52 -9.98
CA MET A 277 17.60 -10.75 -8.77
C MET A 277 16.91 -10.30 -7.48
N VAL A 278 16.07 -9.26 -7.57
CA VAL A 278 15.32 -8.74 -6.42
C VAL A 278 14.10 -9.62 -6.09
N PHE A 279 13.36 -10.09 -7.10
CA PHE A 279 12.03 -10.70 -6.91
C PHE A 279 11.94 -12.20 -7.19
N GLU A 280 12.86 -12.81 -7.95
CA GLU A 280 12.80 -14.24 -8.30
C GLU A 280 14.14 -14.94 -8.03
N PRO A 281 14.20 -16.22 -7.64
CA PRO A 281 13.10 -17.06 -7.18
C PRO A 281 12.81 -16.84 -5.68
N GLY A 282 11.57 -17.07 -5.25
CA GLY A 282 11.20 -16.97 -3.84
C GLY A 282 11.90 -18.03 -2.97
N ASP A 283 11.83 -19.30 -3.38
CA ASP A 283 12.54 -20.39 -2.70
C ASP A 283 13.95 -20.61 -3.26
N PRO A 284 14.90 -21.12 -2.46
CA PRO A 284 16.23 -21.46 -2.92
C PRO A 284 16.22 -22.45 -4.09
N GLN A 285 16.76 -22.03 -5.23
CA GLN A 285 16.89 -22.83 -6.44
C GLN A 285 18.36 -23.18 -6.74
N PRO A 286 18.62 -24.24 -7.54
CA PRO A 286 19.97 -24.58 -7.98
C PRO A 286 20.65 -23.47 -8.79
N ARG A 287 21.98 -23.35 -8.65
CA ARG A 287 22.79 -22.31 -9.32
C ARG A 287 22.73 -22.33 -10.85
N TYR A 288 22.43 -23.47 -11.47
CA TYR A 288 22.33 -23.58 -12.93
C TYR A 288 21.09 -22.87 -13.49
N LYS A 289 20.03 -22.71 -12.68
CA LYS A 289 18.79 -22.02 -13.07
C LYS A 289 18.82 -20.55 -12.66
N TYR A 290 19.32 -20.26 -11.47
CA TYR A 290 19.45 -18.89 -10.94
C TYR A 290 20.83 -18.71 -10.30
N LEU A 291 21.66 -17.84 -10.88
CA LEU A 291 23.03 -17.59 -10.40
C LEU A 291 23.06 -17.13 -8.92
N TRP A 292 22.07 -16.34 -8.52
CA TRP A 292 21.93 -15.78 -7.18
C TRP A 292 21.19 -16.70 -6.18
N LYS A 293 20.80 -17.91 -6.60
CA LYS A 293 20.04 -18.96 -5.88
C LYS A 293 18.65 -18.58 -5.39
N GLN A 294 18.50 -17.42 -4.77
CA GLN A 294 17.29 -16.93 -4.13
C GLN A 294 17.24 -15.40 -4.22
N ALA A 295 16.05 -14.87 -4.45
CA ALA A 295 15.75 -13.44 -4.50
C ALA A 295 16.24 -12.72 -3.24
N LEU A 296 16.66 -11.46 -3.38
CA LEU A 296 17.13 -10.67 -2.24
C LEU A 296 16.03 -10.36 -1.24
N LEU A 297 14.84 -10.00 -1.71
CA LEU A 297 13.71 -9.73 -0.83
C LEU A 297 13.31 -10.99 -0.05
N ALA A 298 13.35 -12.16 -0.69
CA ALA A 298 13.08 -13.45 -0.07
C ALA A 298 14.09 -13.81 1.04
N LYS A 299 15.37 -13.46 0.87
CA LYS A 299 16.40 -13.65 1.91
C LYS A 299 16.15 -12.76 3.13
N ARG A 300 15.58 -11.56 2.92
CA ARG A 300 15.23 -10.61 3.97
C ARG A 300 13.76 -10.72 4.41
N GLN A 301 13.09 -11.82 4.08
CA GLN A 301 11.68 -12.03 4.41
C GLN A 301 11.35 -11.74 5.89
N PRO A 302 12.16 -12.15 6.90
CA PRO A 302 11.81 -11.92 8.30
C PRO A 302 11.79 -10.44 8.70
N GLU A 303 12.68 -9.62 8.13
CA GLU A 303 12.73 -8.17 8.40
C GLU A 303 11.63 -7.47 7.61
N ALA A 304 11.46 -7.81 6.32
CA ALA A 304 10.40 -7.27 5.49
C ALA A 304 8.99 -7.60 6.02
N ALA A 305 8.81 -8.76 6.64
CA ALA A 305 7.59 -9.16 7.34
C ALA A 305 7.34 -8.30 8.58
N ALA A 306 8.38 -7.94 9.33
CA ALA A 306 8.27 -7.05 10.49
C ALA A 306 7.94 -5.61 10.05
N ASP A 307 8.60 -5.10 9.01
CA ASP A 307 8.30 -3.77 8.46
C ASP A 307 6.85 -3.69 7.95
N LEU A 308 6.36 -4.73 7.27
CA LEU A 308 4.98 -4.82 6.81
C LEU A 308 3.98 -4.84 7.98
N ALA A 309 4.26 -5.65 9.01
CA ALA A 309 3.43 -5.71 10.21
C ALA A 309 3.32 -4.36 10.91
N HIS A 310 4.45 -3.67 11.05
CA HIS A 310 4.54 -2.36 11.65
C HIS A 310 3.70 -1.33 10.87
N LEU A 311 3.85 -1.29 9.55
CA LEU A 311 3.06 -0.38 8.71
C LEU A 311 1.56 -0.66 8.78
N LEU A 312 1.16 -1.94 8.75
CA LEU A 312 -0.25 -2.31 8.88
C LEU A 312 -0.81 -1.92 10.24
N ALA A 313 -0.09 -2.17 11.33
CA ALA A 313 -0.57 -1.91 12.69
C ALA A 313 -0.68 -0.40 13.02
N TYR A 314 0.29 0.40 12.60
CA TYR A 314 0.38 1.81 12.97
C TYR A 314 -0.27 2.78 11.95
N GLN A 315 -0.54 2.35 10.71
CA GLN A 315 -1.16 3.22 9.70
C GLN A 315 -2.52 2.72 9.21
N VAL A 316 -2.77 1.40 9.16
CA VAL A 316 -3.97 0.84 8.53
C VAL A 316 -4.95 0.31 9.56
N LEU A 317 -4.56 -0.72 10.30
CA LEU A 317 -5.37 -1.44 11.30
C LEU A 317 -5.31 -0.75 12.68
N THR A 318 -5.37 0.57 12.69
CA THR A 318 -5.33 1.35 13.93
C THR A 318 -6.70 1.34 14.61
N LEU A 319 -6.73 1.50 15.93
CA LEU A 319 -7.98 1.57 16.69
C LEU A 319 -8.96 2.63 16.13
N PRO A 320 -8.53 3.88 15.79
CA PRO A 320 -9.43 4.88 15.20
C PRO A 320 -10.05 4.43 13.87
N ASN A 321 -9.25 3.82 13.00
CA ASN A 321 -9.73 3.40 11.70
C ASN A 321 -10.69 2.20 11.83
N LEU A 322 -10.38 1.24 12.71
CA LEU A 322 -11.24 0.09 12.99
C LEU A 322 -12.56 0.50 13.64
N ALA A 323 -12.54 1.46 14.57
CA ALA A 323 -13.75 2.01 15.19
C ALA A 323 -14.64 2.71 14.15
N LYS A 324 -14.04 3.50 13.26
CA LYS A 324 -14.75 4.14 12.14
C LYS A 324 -15.37 3.10 11.21
N GLU A 325 -14.63 2.06 10.81
CA GLU A 325 -15.17 0.99 9.96
C GLU A 325 -16.31 0.23 10.65
N LEU A 326 -16.20 -0.03 11.95
CA LEU A 326 -17.23 -0.71 12.73
C LEU A 326 -18.56 0.05 12.77
N LEU A 327 -18.53 1.39 12.75
CA LEU A 327 -19.71 2.23 12.97
C LEU A 327 -20.29 2.80 11.67
N ASP A 328 -19.42 3.19 10.75
CA ASP A 328 -19.74 3.89 9.50
C ASP A 328 -19.39 3.08 8.25
N GLY A 329 -18.71 1.95 8.41
CA GLY A 329 -18.32 1.07 7.31
C GLY A 329 -19.48 0.23 6.76
N THR A 330 -19.13 -0.77 5.95
CA THR A 330 -20.10 -1.53 5.15
C THR A 330 -21.18 -2.24 5.99
N ASN A 331 -20.82 -2.63 7.21
CA ASN A 331 -21.68 -3.35 8.15
C ASN A 331 -22.06 -2.50 9.39
N GLY A 332 -21.87 -1.18 9.35
CA GLY A 332 -22.13 -0.28 10.49
C GLY A 332 -23.54 -0.42 11.08
N ASP A 333 -24.54 -0.66 10.24
CA ASP A 333 -25.93 -0.91 10.66
C ASP A 333 -26.05 -2.12 11.60
N LYS A 334 -25.26 -3.19 11.39
CA LYS A 334 -25.27 -4.37 12.26
C LYS A 334 -24.65 -4.08 13.61
N THR A 335 -23.59 -3.28 13.65
CA THR A 335 -22.97 -2.81 14.89
C THR A 335 -23.96 -1.97 15.68
N ARG A 336 -24.69 -1.06 15.03
CA ARG A 336 -25.77 -0.28 15.66
C ARG A 336 -26.88 -1.18 16.20
N GLN A 337 -27.33 -2.18 15.44
CA GLN A 337 -28.31 -3.16 15.91
C GLN A 337 -27.82 -4.02 17.09
N LEU A 338 -26.51 -4.30 17.17
CA LEU A 338 -25.92 -4.98 18.33
C LEU A 338 -26.00 -4.08 19.56
N LEU A 339 -25.58 -2.81 19.44
CA LEU A 339 -25.67 -1.83 20.52
C LEU A 339 -27.12 -1.61 20.99
N GLU A 340 -28.06 -1.47 20.06
CA GLU A 340 -29.49 -1.37 20.35
C GLU A 340 -30.00 -2.57 21.15
N ARG A 341 -29.64 -3.80 20.75
CA ARG A 341 -30.03 -5.02 21.45
C ARG A 341 -29.47 -5.08 22.88
N LEU A 342 -28.20 -4.73 23.06
CA LEU A 342 -27.55 -4.73 24.37
C LEU A 342 -28.13 -3.67 25.31
N ILE A 343 -28.31 -2.45 24.80
CA ILE A 343 -28.89 -1.34 25.57
C ILE A 343 -30.34 -1.67 25.91
N SER A 344 -31.11 -2.20 24.96
CA SER A 344 -32.48 -2.66 25.20
C SER A 344 -32.52 -3.70 26.31
N ALA A 345 -31.70 -4.75 26.22
CA ALA A 345 -31.66 -5.82 27.21
C ALA A 345 -31.32 -5.28 28.61
N GLU A 346 -30.41 -4.31 28.72
CA GLU A 346 -30.06 -3.71 29.99
C GLU A 346 -31.17 -2.80 30.55
N ILE A 347 -31.81 -1.98 29.71
CA ILE A 347 -32.97 -1.18 30.14
C ILE A 347 -34.07 -2.10 30.66
N HIS A 348 -34.36 -3.21 29.96
CA HIS A 348 -35.34 -4.21 30.40
C HIS A 348 -34.95 -4.86 31.74
N ARG A 349 -33.66 -5.21 31.91
CA ARG A 349 -33.14 -5.79 33.15
C ARG A 349 -33.32 -4.84 34.33
N GLN A 350 -33.06 -3.55 34.14
CA GLN A 350 -33.18 -2.53 35.19
C GLN A 350 -34.65 -2.22 35.54
N LEU A 351 -35.55 -2.29 34.57
CA LEU A 351 -36.97 -2.05 34.78
C LEU A 351 -37.69 -3.24 35.43
N GLY A 352 -37.13 -4.45 35.38
CA GLY A 352 -37.64 -5.64 36.07
C GLY A 352 -39.15 -5.89 35.85
N PRO A 353 -39.91 -6.39 36.84
CA PRO A 353 -41.36 -6.64 36.70
C PRO A 353 -42.20 -5.37 36.48
N THR A 354 -41.64 -4.19 36.73
CA THR A 354 -42.28 -2.89 36.46
C THR A 354 -42.22 -2.48 34.98
N HIS A 355 -41.52 -3.23 34.12
CA HIS A 355 -41.45 -2.99 32.68
C HIS A 355 -42.84 -2.83 32.04
N THR A 356 -43.82 -3.67 32.38
CA THR A 356 -45.18 -3.57 31.84
C THR A 356 -45.84 -2.26 32.25
N PHE A 357 -45.62 -1.81 33.48
CA PHE A 357 -46.20 -0.56 33.98
C PHE A 357 -45.54 0.65 33.29
N VAL A 358 -44.22 0.64 33.15
CA VAL A 358 -43.45 1.69 32.47
C VAL A 358 -43.81 1.75 30.99
N ARG A 359 -43.85 0.62 30.26
CA ARG A 359 -44.24 0.62 28.84
C ARG A 359 -45.68 1.10 28.60
N THR A 360 -46.59 0.82 29.54
CA THR A 360 -47.99 1.27 29.45
C THR A 360 -48.15 2.75 29.78
N VAL A 361 -47.35 3.28 30.71
CA VAL A 361 -47.38 4.71 31.11
C VAL A 361 -46.60 5.59 30.12
N PHE A 362 -45.47 5.10 29.60
CA PHE A 362 -44.58 5.85 28.71
C PHE A 362 -44.96 5.72 27.23
N GLY A 363 -45.70 4.66 26.86
CA GLY A 363 -46.02 4.34 25.48
C GLY A 363 -44.93 3.48 24.82
N ALA A 364 -45.33 2.47 24.04
CA ALA A 364 -44.40 1.56 23.39
C ALA A 364 -43.42 2.28 22.43
N ARG A 365 -43.90 3.30 21.71
CA ARG A 365 -43.08 4.07 20.75
C ARG A 365 -42.01 4.90 21.42
N GLN A 366 -42.32 5.60 22.51
CA GLN A 366 -41.34 6.39 23.26
C GLN A 366 -40.24 5.52 23.86
N PHE A 367 -40.58 4.30 24.26
CA PHE A 367 -39.61 3.35 24.80
C PHE A 367 -38.67 2.80 23.72
N ASP A 368 -39.22 2.42 22.56
CA ASP A 368 -38.43 1.96 21.41
C ASP A 368 -37.48 3.08 20.92
N ASN A 369 -37.98 4.31 20.83
CA ASN A 369 -37.17 5.48 20.45
C ASN A 369 -36.04 5.80 21.45
N LEU A 370 -36.27 5.61 22.75
CA LEU A 370 -35.24 5.81 23.77
C LEU A 370 -34.10 4.80 23.62
N THR A 371 -34.42 3.57 23.24
CA THR A 371 -33.43 2.53 22.98
C THR A 371 -32.57 2.87 21.76
N ILE A 372 -33.20 3.28 20.66
CA ILE A 372 -32.51 3.71 19.43
C ILE A 372 -31.63 4.93 19.72
N GLY A 373 -32.18 5.94 20.41
CA GLY A 373 -31.42 7.15 20.74
C GLY A 373 -30.24 6.92 21.67
N ALA A 374 -30.35 5.95 22.59
CA ALA A 374 -29.23 5.55 23.43
C ALA A 374 -28.14 4.79 22.64
N ALA A 375 -28.52 3.98 21.66
CA ALA A 375 -27.57 3.31 20.77
C ALA A 375 -26.83 4.29 19.87
N ASP A 376 -27.53 5.27 19.29
CA ASP A 376 -26.91 6.34 18.52
C ASP A 376 -25.93 7.17 19.37
N ALA A 377 -26.31 7.50 20.60
CA ALA A 377 -25.43 8.23 21.51
C ALA A 377 -24.18 7.41 21.88
N ALA A 378 -24.34 6.10 22.13
CA ALA A 378 -23.23 5.19 22.40
C ALA A 378 -22.28 5.06 21.19
N ALA A 379 -22.84 4.94 19.98
CA ALA A 379 -22.07 4.94 18.74
C ALA A 379 -21.32 6.27 18.53
N GLY A 380 -21.96 7.40 18.85
CA GLY A 380 -21.36 8.74 18.76
C GLY A 380 -20.19 8.98 19.74
N LEU A 381 -20.09 8.21 20.83
CA LEU A 381 -18.95 8.28 21.74
C LEU A 381 -17.70 7.59 21.18
N ALA A 382 -17.88 6.51 20.44
CA ALA A 382 -16.77 5.64 20.03
C ALA A 382 -15.61 6.38 19.33
N PRO A 383 -15.83 7.40 18.47
CA PRO A 383 -14.72 8.22 17.95
C PRO A 383 -13.93 8.95 19.04
N THR A 384 -14.60 9.64 19.98
CA THR A 384 -13.95 10.35 21.10
C THR A 384 -13.25 9.43 22.08
N LEU A 385 -13.67 8.16 22.14
CA LEU A 385 -13.08 7.12 22.98
C LEU A 385 -11.78 6.53 22.43
N VAL A 386 -11.39 6.90 21.21
CA VAL A 386 -10.26 6.30 20.51
C VAL A 386 -9.14 7.34 20.23
N GLU A 387 -9.30 8.57 20.74
CA GLU A 387 -8.35 9.67 20.59
C GLU A 387 -7.14 9.62 21.54
N ASP A 388 -7.10 8.70 22.51
CA ASP A 388 -5.93 8.54 23.38
C ASP A 388 -4.78 7.87 22.63
N GLU A 389 -3.75 8.67 22.32
CA GLU A 389 -2.57 8.23 21.57
C GLU A 389 -1.77 7.14 22.30
N GLU A 390 -1.67 7.19 23.64
CA GLU A 390 -0.91 6.19 24.41
C GLU A 390 -1.62 4.84 24.40
N PHE A 391 -2.94 4.86 24.55
CA PHE A 391 -3.76 3.66 24.48
C PHE A 391 -3.77 3.06 23.07
N ALA A 392 -3.96 3.91 22.05
CA ALA A 392 -3.93 3.50 20.64
C ALA A 392 -2.57 2.90 20.26
N ALA A 393 -1.46 3.50 20.71
CA ALA A 393 -0.12 2.97 20.48
C ALA A 393 0.09 1.61 21.15
N THR A 394 -0.46 1.41 22.35
CA THR A 394 -0.39 0.12 23.07
C THR A 394 -1.13 -0.98 22.30
N GLN A 395 -2.33 -0.70 21.77
CA GLN A 395 -3.07 -1.66 20.94
C GLN A 395 -2.36 -1.90 19.60
N ALA A 396 -1.86 -0.85 18.94
CA ALA A 396 -1.09 -0.98 17.71
C ALA A 396 0.14 -1.90 17.90
N LYS A 397 0.83 -1.80 19.04
CA LYS A 397 1.95 -2.68 19.35
C LYS A 397 1.54 -4.16 19.44
N LYS A 398 0.40 -4.48 20.04
CA LYS A 398 -0.11 -5.87 20.09
C LYS A 398 -0.41 -6.41 18.69
N ILE A 399 -1.05 -5.59 17.84
CA ILE A 399 -1.33 -5.93 16.44
C ILE A 399 -0.03 -6.14 15.65
N ASP A 400 0.97 -5.27 15.84
CA ASP A 400 2.29 -5.37 15.19
C ASP A 400 2.97 -6.70 15.55
N GLU A 401 3.06 -7.03 16.84
CA GLU A 401 3.67 -8.28 17.30
C GLU A 401 2.94 -9.53 16.76
N PHE A 402 1.62 -9.50 16.70
CA PHE A 402 0.80 -10.57 16.15
C PHE A 402 1.00 -10.72 14.63
N ALA A 403 0.88 -9.63 13.88
CA ALA A 403 1.05 -9.62 12.43
C ALA A 403 2.47 -10.03 12.04
N ALA A 404 3.49 -9.54 12.75
CA ALA A 404 4.89 -9.90 12.51
C ALA A 404 5.12 -11.40 12.74
N ARG A 405 4.55 -11.97 13.81
CA ARG A 405 4.65 -13.40 14.11
C ARG A 405 4.03 -14.26 13.02
N LYS A 406 2.84 -13.89 12.55
CA LYS A 406 2.11 -14.60 11.48
C LYS A 406 2.82 -14.48 10.13
N LEU A 407 3.24 -13.29 9.74
CA LEU A 407 3.96 -13.08 8.48
C LEU A 407 5.30 -13.83 8.44
N LYS A 408 6.00 -13.94 9.58
CA LYS A 408 7.24 -14.73 9.70
C LYS A 408 7.03 -16.25 9.61
N GLN A 409 5.80 -16.74 9.75
CA GLN A 409 5.49 -18.17 9.55
C GLN A 409 5.37 -18.55 8.07
N LEU A 410 5.23 -17.56 7.18
CA LEU A 410 5.18 -17.78 5.75
C LEU A 410 6.53 -18.23 5.21
N THR A 411 6.51 -19.11 4.22
CA THR A 411 7.72 -19.44 3.47
C THR A 411 8.18 -18.23 2.65
N PRO A 412 9.48 -18.11 2.33
CA PRO A 412 9.97 -17.06 1.43
C PRO A 412 9.25 -17.06 0.08
N GLY A 413 8.93 -18.23 -0.48
CA GLY A 413 8.11 -18.35 -1.68
C GLY A 413 6.73 -17.69 -1.56
N GLU A 414 5.97 -18.03 -0.52
CA GLU A 414 4.63 -17.47 -0.28
C GLU A 414 4.66 -15.97 0.00
N PHE A 415 5.65 -15.50 0.77
CA PHE A 415 5.83 -14.07 1.00
C PHE A 415 6.14 -13.34 -0.32
N MET A 416 7.00 -13.92 -1.17
CA MET A 416 7.30 -13.32 -2.46
C MET A 416 6.11 -13.30 -3.40
N GLU A 417 5.23 -14.30 -3.36
CA GLU A 417 3.99 -14.32 -4.15
C GLU A 417 3.10 -13.10 -3.83
N MET A 418 3.05 -12.66 -2.57
CA MET A 418 2.33 -11.45 -2.15
C MET A 418 2.79 -10.20 -2.90
N PHE A 419 4.11 -10.04 -3.07
CA PHE A 419 4.69 -8.86 -3.70
C PHE A 419 4.80 -9.03 -5.22
N TYR A 420 5.16 -10.21 -5.70
CA TYR A 420 5.38 -10.48 -7.12
C TYR A 420 4.10 -10.31 -7.94
N ALA A 421 2.96 -10.79 -7.44
CA ALA A 421 1.66 -10.62 -8.09
C ALA A 421 1.30 -9.13 -8.32
N SER A 422 1.80 -8.25 -7.45
CA SER A 422 1.57 -6.80 -7.55
C SER A 422 2.49 -6.08 -8.55
N VAL A 423 3.67 -6.66 -8.87
CA VAL A 423 4.70 -6.03 -9.70
C VAL A 423 4.78 -6.63 -11.11
N GLU A 424 4.50 -7.92 -11.28
CA GLU A 424 4.73 -8.67 -12.53
C GLU A 424 4.06 -8.02 -13.76
N GLN A 425 2.83 -7.56 -13.60
CA GLN A 425 2.03 -7.05 -14.71
C GLN A 425 2.53 -5.70 -15.25
N ASP A 426 3.36 -5.01 -14.48
CA ASP A 426 3.90 -3.69 -14.80
C ASP A 426 5.41 -3.68 -15.01
N ALA A 427 6.09 -4.81 -14.78
CA ALA A 427 7.52 -4.96 -15.02
C ALA A 427 7.94 -4.65 -16.47
N TRP A 428 7.06 -4.89 -17.45
CA TRP A 428 7.34 -4.59 -18.85
C TRP A 428 7.50 -3.09 -19.14
N LEU A 429 6.88 -2.21 -18.35
CA LEU A 429 7.03 -0.76 -18.47
C LEU A 429 8.44 -0.33 -18.09
N LEU A 430 9.00 -0.98 -17.07
CA LEU A 430 10.39 -0.80 -16.68
C LEU A 430 11.33 -1.26 -17.81
N TYR A 431 11.01 -2.36 -18.49
CA TYR A 431 11.80 -2.85 -19.63
C TYR A 431 11.76 -1.87 -20.81
N LEU A 432 10.57 -1.37 -21.16
CA LEU A 432 10.40 -0.36 -22.22
C LEU A 432 11.19 0.93 -21.91
N HIS A 433 11.14 1.38 -20.66
CA HIS A 433 11.93 2.51 -20.18
C HIS A 433 13.44 2.27 -20.32
N GLY A 434 13.91 1.09 -19.94
CA GLY A 434 15.30 0.67 -20.12
C GLY A 434 15.74 0.72 -21.59
N ALA A 435 14.88 0.29 -22.52
CA ALA A 435 15.15 0.37 -23.95
C ALA A 435 15.27 1.82 -24.44
N LEU A 436 14.32 2.68 -24.06
CA LEU A 436 14.28 4.08 -24.51
C LEU A 436 15.47 4.89 -23.99
N LEU A 437 15.81 4.75 -22.70
CA LEU A 437 16.99 5.39 -22.15
C LEU A 437 18.29 4.79 -22.70
N GLY A 438 18.33 3.48 -22.93
CA GLY A 438 19.46 2.82 -23.60
C GLY A 438 19.73 3.41 -24.99
N LEU A 439 18.67 3.62 -25.78
CA LEU A 439 18.76 4.32 -27.07
C LEU A 439 19.28 5.75 -26.90
N GLY A 440 18.77 6.50 -25.92
CA GLY A 440 19.20 7.86 -25.64
C GLY A 440 20.68 7.94 -25.27
N VAL A 441 21.17 7.08 -24.38
CA VAL A 441 22.58 7.06 -23.99
C VAL A 441 23.47 6.56 -25.14
N GLY A 442 23.01 5.58 -25.92
CA GLY A 442 23.70 5.15 -27.14
C GLY A 442 23.84 6.28 -28.16
N ALA A 443 22.80 7.10 -28.34
CA ALA A 443 22.85 8.27 -29.21
C ALA A 443 23.85 9.34 -28.70
N VAL A 444 23.87 9.59 -27.39
CA VAL A 444 24.85 10.50 -26.77
C VAL A 444 26.28 9.97 -26.97
N HIS A 445 26.50 8.67 -26.77
CA HIS A 445 27.80 8.04 -27.02
C HIS A 445 28.24 8.22 -28.48
N LEU A 446 27.34 7.96 -29.43
CA LEU A 446 27.61 8.14 -30.86
C LEU A 446 28.00 9.59 -31.21
N VAL A 447 27.34 10.58 -30.62
CA VAL A 447 27.67 11.99 -30.87
C VAL A 447 29.06 12.34 -30.31
N ILE A 448 29.43 11.79 -29.16
CA ILE A 448 30.68 12.14 -28.46
C ILE A 448 31.89 11.35 -29.00
N PHE A 449 31.75 10.05 -29.25
CA PHE A 449 32.86 9.14 -29.60
C PHE A 449 32.83 8.66 -31.06
N GLY A 450 31.74 8.92 -31.78
CA GLY A 450 31.58 8.47 -33.16
C GLY A 450 31.12 7.02 -33.24
N TRP A 451 31.20 6.45 -34.45
CA TRP A 451 30.74 5.11 -34.81
C TRP A 451 31.85 4.20 -35.32
#